data_AF-A0A8C1LX70-F1
#
_entry.id   AF-A0A8C1LX70-F1
#
_cell.length_a   1.000
_cell.length_b   1.000
_cell.length_c   1.000
_cell.angle_alpha   90.00
_cell.angle_beta   90.00
_cell.angle_gamma   90.00
#
_symmetry.space_group_name_H-M   'P 1'
#
loop_
_entity.id
_entity.type
_entity.pdbx_description
1 polymer ?
#
loop_
_entity_poly.entity_id
_entity_poly.type
_entity_poly.pdbx_seq_one_letter_code
_entity_poly.pdbx_strand_id
1 'polypeptide(L)' 'MFSSVKPFEEQHFSALRKQCQQNRTLFEDPSFPAVDQSLFSHGNLMCYTI' A
#
# COMPACT_ATOMS: atom_id res chain seq x y z
N MET A 1 26.39 -1.60 12.69
CA MET A 1 26.08 -1.14 11.32
C MET A 1 24.57 -1.09 11.20
N PHE A 2 23.95 0.08 11.41
CA PHE A 2 22.51 0.24 11.17
C PHE A 2 22.33 0.25 9.66
N SER A 3 21.73 -0.80 9.10
CA SER A 3 21.32 -0.78 7.69
C SER A 3 20.27 0.32 7.56
N SER A 4 20.67 1.47 6.99
CA SER A 4 19.74 2.54 6.66
C SER A 4 18.88 2.03 5.51
N VAL A 5 17.77 1.38 5.88
CA VAL A 5 16.77 0.89 4.92
C VAL A 5 16.31 2.11 4.13
N LYS A 6 16.62 2.14 2.84
CA LYS A 6 16.15 3.20 1.96
C LYS A 6 14.63 3.13 1.92
N PRO A 7 13.91 4.19 2.32
CA PRO A 7 12.47 4.21 2.16
C PRO A 7 12.15 4.08 0.67
N PHE A 8 11.27 3.14 0.35
CA PHE A 8 10.70 3.03 -0.99
C PHE A 8 9.78 4.22 -1.20
N GLU A 9 9.98 4.98 -2.28
CA GLU A 9 9.17 6.16 -2.65
C GLU A 9 8.92 7.17 -1.51
N GLU A 10 9.93 7.48 -0.69
CA GLU A 10 9.81 8.45 0.41
C GLU A 10 8.73 8.09 1.48
N GLN A 11 8.22 6.85 1.46
CA GLN A 11 7.26 6.36 2.45
C GLN A 11 7.96 6.14 3.79
N HIS A 12 8.01 7.18 4.61
CA HIS A 12 8.46 7.09 5.99
C HIS A 12 7.37 6.44 6.85
N PHE A 13 7.48 5.12 7.08
CA PHE A 13 6.55 4.35 7.92
C PHE A 13 6.21 5.05 9.24
N SER A 14 7.21 5.63 9.91
CA SER A 14 7.02 6.32 11.19
C SER A 14 6.16 7.58 11.09
N ALA A 15 6.24 8.33 9.98
CA ALA A 15 5.42 9.52 9.73
C ALA A 15 3.98 9.11 9.38
N LEU A 16 3.82 8.16 8.45
CA LEU A 16 2.52 7.65 8.02
C LEU A 16 1.73 7.04 9.19
N ARG A 17 2.39 6.23 10.02
CA ARG A 17 1.77 5.65 11.22
C ARG A 17 1.30 6.72 12.20
N LYS A 18 2.11 7.74 12.46
CA LYS A 18 1.73 8.85 13.36
C LYS A 18 0.52 9.60 12.83
N GLN A 19 0.49 9.91 11.54
CA GLN A 19 -0.63 10.61 10.90
C GLN A 19 -1.93 9.81 11.00
N CYS A 20 -1.89 8.50 10.72
CA CYS A 20 -3.08 7.64 10.81
C CYS A 20 -3.59 7.54 12.26
N GLN A 21 -2.68 7.43 13.23
CA GLN A 21 -3.04 7.43 14.66
C GLN A 21 -3.68 8.76 15.10
N GLN A 22 -3.17 9.89 14.61
CA GLN A 22 -3.75 11.22 14.89
C GLN A 22 -5.13 11.37 14.28
N ASN A 23 -5.31 10.91 13.04
CA ASN A 23 -6.57 11.03 12.31
C ASN A 23 -7.60 9.95 12.71
N ARG A 24 -7.22 8.98 13.55
CA ARG A 24 -8.02 7.80 13.92
C ARG A 24 -8.53 7.01 12.72
N THR A 25 -7.76 7.00 11.64
CA THR A 25 -8.05 6.25 10.42
C THR A 25 -7.04 5.12 10.25
N LEU A 26 -7.43 4.05 9.57
CA LEU A 26 -6.49 3.03 9.12
C LEU A 26 -5.79 3.53 7.85
N PHE A 27 -4.56 3.08 7.64
CA PHE A 27 -3.80 3.43 6.45
C PHE A 27 -4.33 2.62 5.26
N GLU A 28 -4.61 3.32 4.17
CA GLU A 28 -4.88 2.74 2.86
C GLU A 28 -3.71 3.12 1.94
N ASP A 29 -3.08 2.12 1.32
CA ASP A 29 -1.91 2.36 0.47
C ASP A 29 -2.36 2.88 -0.91
N PRO A 30 -1.98 4.12 -1.30
CA PRO A 30 -2.35 4.68 -2.59
C PRO A 30 -1.57 4.06 -3.76
N SER A 31 -0.37 3.53 -3.51
CA SER A 31 0.47 2.88 -4.52
C SER A 31 0.06 1.42 -4.73
N PHE A 32 -0.60 0.81 -3.74
CA PHE A 32 -1.11 -0.56 -3.83
C PHE A 32 -2.48 -0.72 -3.14
N PRO A 33 -3.56 -0.23 -3.76
CA PRO A 33 -4.91 -0.26 -3.19
C PRO A 33 -5.42 -1.70 -3.03
N ALA A 34 -6.33 -1.96 -2.09
CA ALA A 34 -6.92 -3.30 -1.88
C ALA A 34 -8.01 -3.63 -2.92
N VAL A 35 -7.66 -3.59 -4.20
CA VAL A 35 -8.54 -3.83 -5.36
C VAL A 35 -7.95 -4.91 -6.27
N ASP A 36 -8.79 -5.50 -7.13
CA ASP A 36 -8.37 -6.57 -8.04
C ASP A 36 -7.18 -6.19 -8.94
N GLN A 37 -7.02 -4.90 -9.26
CA GLN A 37 -5.89 -4.40 -10.05
C GLN A 37 -4.54 -4.58 -9.35
N SER A 38 -4.53 -4.64 -8.01
CA SER A 38 -3.34 -4.91 -7.22
C SER A 38 -3.02 -6.41 -7.15
N LEU A 39 -4.02 -7.27 -7.32
CA LEU A 39 -3.85 -8.72 -7.36
C LEU A 39 -3.47 -9.22 -8.76
N PHE A 40 -4.03 -8.60 -9.81
CA PHE A 40 -3.91 -9.07 -11.18
C PHE A 40 -3.16 -8.07 -12.06
N SER A 41 -1.92 -8.41 -12.42
CA SER A 41 -1.23 -7.76 -13.53
C SER A 41 -2.02 -8.00 -14.83
N HIS A 42 -2.17 -6.94 -15.64
CA HIS A 42 -2.98 -6.85 -16.86
C HIS A 42 -3.08 -8.19 -17.61
N GLY A 43 -4.28 -8.82 -17.61
CA GLY A 43 -4.53 -10.09 -18.29
C GLY A 43 -4.97 -11.27 -17.42
N ASN A 44 -5.04 -11.14 -16.09
CA ASN A 44 -5.57 -12.17 -15.18
C ASN A 44 -6.96 -11.83 -14.59
N LEU A 45 -7.73 -10.94 -15.24
CA LEU A 45 -9.16 -10.80 -14.95
C LEU A 45 -9.88 -12.01 -15.57
N MET A 46 -9.77 -13.16 -14.90
CA MET A 46 -10.54 -14.34 -15.28
C MET A 46 -12.02 -13.99 -15.10
N CYS A 47 -12.70 -13.85 -16.24
CA CYS A 47 -14.13 -13.68 -16.36
C CYS A 47 -14.87 -14.72 -15.52
N TYR A 48 -15.43 -14.33 -14.38
CA TYR A 48 -16.50 -15.08 -13.73
C TYR A 48 -17.78 -14.26 -13.86
N THR A 49 -18.39 -14.37 -15.03
CA THR A 49 -19.83 -14.14 -15.21
C THR A 49 -20.43 -15.48 -15.60
N ILE A 50 -20.96 -16.21 -14.61
CA ILE A 50 -22.09 -17.12 -14.75
C ILE A 50 -22.94 -16.96 -13.49
#